data_AF-A0A2U3KHK7-F1
#
_entry.id   AF-A0A2U3KHK7-F1
#
_cell.length_a   1.000
_cell.length_b   1.000
_cell.length_c   1.000
_cell.angle_alpha   90.00
_cell.angle_beta   90.00
_cell.angle_gamma   90.00
#
_symmetry.space_group_name_H-M   'P 1'
#
loop_
_entity.id
_entity.type
_entity.pdbx_description
1 polymer ?
#
loop_
_entity_poly.entity_id
_entity_poly.type
_entity_poly.pdbx_seq_one_letter_code
_entity_poly.pdbx_strand_id
1 'polypeptide(L)'
;MPKIYESSVDTIRETFAVLIGFAVTEFIGDRFKEGGAADFTAWVLSLSLILLVLRLFIGTANHLETTYAEDEGGEFNRTTGCFLKDIGFLIAFGLMSVLIARSDPAAPESFLKRTMLLLLITSLWSVGDALWHWLMSSGKPRWYRWWLFCDSCQFLLTAVFWRWAPRLPGDCWLLPRGWGLRGLVLVLLFAGFFIVDVRNILKMRQFKATAAQPEPFSVGYAPLGAAALLGAVAVCWWSGEPAWPHGPL
;
A
#
# COMPACT_ATOMS: atom_id res chain seq x y z
N MET A 1 23.15 -1.65 5.56
CA MET A 1 22.31 -1.70 6.79
C MET A 1 22.97 -2.64 7.79
N PRO A 2 22.89 -2.43 9.12
CA PRO A 2 23.28 -3.47 10.06
C PRO A 2 22.36 -4.68 9.87
N LYS A 3 22.92 -5.88 9.66
CA LYS A 3 22.17 -7.12 9.31
C LYS A 3 20.97 -7.43 10.22
N ILE A 4 20.99 -6.96 11.46
CA ILE A 4 19.92 -7.15 12.45
C ILE A 4 18.64 -6.38 12.06
N TYR A 5 18.77 -5.18 11.47
CA TYR A 5 17.61 -4.38 11.06
C TYR A 5 17.00 -4.88 9.76
N GLU A 6 17.79 -5.40 8.81
CA GLU A 6 17.28 -6.07 7.60
C GLU A 6 16.36 -7.23 7.96
N SER A 7 16.83 -8.13 8.83
CA SER A 7 16.04 -9.27 9.29
C SER A 7 14.74 -8.85 10.02
N SER A 8 14.78 -7.74 10.76
CA SER A 8 13.60 -7.23 11.47
C SER A 8 12.57 -6.62 10.51
N VAL A 9 13.02 -5.84 9.51
CA VAL A 9 12.15 -5.26 8.48
C VAL A 9 11.52 -6.34 7.60
N ASP A 10 12.26 -7.39 7.26
CA ASP A 10 11.74 -8.51 6.48
C ASP A 10 10.69 -9.31 7.28
N THR A 11 10.97 -9.62 8.54
CA THR A 11 10.00 -10.27 9.44
C THR A 11 8.70 -9.46 9.55
N ILE A 12 8.82 -8.14 9.66
CA ILE A 12 7.68 -7.23 9.72
C ILE A 12 6.88 -7.28 8.41
N ARG A 13 7.56 -7.20 7.26
CA ARG A 13 6.91 -7.26 5.93
C ARG A 13 6.18 -8.58 5.72
N GLU A 14 6.79 -9.70 6.11
CA GLU A 14 6.19 -11.03 6.02
C GLU A 14 4.97 -11.16 6.92
N THR A 15 5.08 -10.78 8.20
CA THR A 15 3.96 -10.81 9.15
C THR A 15 2.78 -10.00 8.62
N PHE A 16 3.07 -8.83 8.07
CA PHE A 16 2.08 -7.94 7.52
C PHE A 16 1.44 -8.49 6.24
N ALA A 17 2.22 -9.10 5.35
CA ALA A 17 1.72 -9.80 4.17
C ALA A 17 0.77 -10.95 4.54
N VAL A 18 1.08 -11.71 5.59
CA VAL A 18 0.20 -12.77 6.12
C VAL A 18 -1.11 -12.20 6.65
N LEU A 19 -1.07 -11.14 7.47
CA LEU A 19 -2.28 -10.50 8.00
C LEU A 19 -3.18 -9.95 6.89
N ILE A 20 -2.56 -9.36 5.86
CA ILE A 20 -3.26 -8.87 4.68
C ILE A 20 -3.86 -10.02 3.88
N GLY A 21 -3.08 -11.07 3.61
CA GLY A 21 -3.55 -12.24 2.89
C GLY A 21 -4.74 -12.90 3.59
N PHE A 22 -4.67 -13.02 4.92
CA PHE A 22 -5.78 -13.49 5.74
C PHE A 22 -7.01 -12.57 5.61
N ALA A 23 -6.86 -11.26 5.82
CA ALA A 23 -7.97 -10.32 5.74
C ALA A 23 -8.65 -10.30 4.36
N VAL A 24 -7.86 -10.36 3.28
CA VAL A 24 -8.37 -10.43 1.90
C VAL A 24 -9.10 -11.76 1.66
N THR A 25 -8.53 -12.88 2.12
CA THR A 25 -9.12 -14.21 1.94
C THR A 25 -10.41 -14.37 2.73
N GLU A 26 -10.45 -13.93 4.00
CA GLU A 26 -11.66 -13.90 4.85
C GLU A 26 -12.74 -13.03 4.17
N PHE A 27 -12.36 -11.82 3.73
CA PHE A 27 -13.31 -10.91 3.09
C PHE A 27 -13.94 -11.46 1.83
N ILE A 28 -13.11 -12.00 0.92
CA ILE A 28 -13.57 -12.62 -0.32
C ILE A 28 -14.44 -13.83 0.00
N GLY A 29 -13.97 -14.72 0.88
CA GLY A 29 -14.66 -15.94 1.25
C GLY A 29 -16.07 -15.68 1.77
N ASP A 30 -16.22 -14.77 2.72
CA ASP A 30 -17.52 -14.50 3.34
C ASP A 30 -18.47 -13.74 2.39
N ARG A 31 -17.95 -12.76 1.63
CA ARG A 31 -18.75 -12.01 0.65
C ARG A 31 -19.29 -12.91 -0.47
N PHE A 32 -18.46 -13.81 -1.00
CA PHE A 32 -18.89 -14.70 -2.09
C PHE A 32 -19.76 -15.86 -1.61
N LYS A 33 -19.69 -16.26 -0.34
CA LYS A 33 -20.65 -17.21 0.25
C LYS A 33 -22.05 -16.62 0.37
N GLU A 34 -22.16 -15.36 0.79
CA GLU A 34 -23.46 -14.71 1.02
C GLU A 34 -24.10 -14.14 -0.25
N GLY A 35 -23.31 -13.53 -1.14
CA GLY A 35 -23.80 -12.90 -2.39
C GLY A 35 -23.71 -13.80 -3.63
N GLY A 36 -22.89 -14.85 -3.60
CA GLY A 36 -22.52 -15.64 -4.77
C GLY A 36 -21.52 -14.93 -5.69
N ALA A 37 -20.84 -15.69 -6.56
CA ALA A 37 -19.81 -15.18 -7.48
C ALA A 37 -20.33 -14.14 -8.50
N ALA A 38 -21.64 -14.07 -8.71
CA ALA A 38 -22.29 -13.12 -9.61
C ALA A 38 -22.59 -11.75 -8.94
N ASP A 39 -22.40 -11.60 -7.63
CA ASP A 39 -22.63 -10.33 -6.96
C ASP A 39 -21.53 -9.31 -7.32
N PHE A 40 -21.90 -8.38 -8.20
CA PHE A 40 -21.03 -7.29 -8.62
C PHE A 40 -20.57 -6.42 -7.44
N THR A 41 -21.42 -6.24 -6.43
CA THR A 41 -21.08 -5.43 -5.25
C THR A 41 -19.97 -6.09 -4.44
N ALA A 42 -20.01 -7.41 -4.29
CA ALA A 42 -18.94 -8.18 -3.65
C ALA A 42 -17.60 -7.96 -4.37
N TRP A 43 -17.55 -8.10 -5.69
CA TRP A 43 -16.35 -7.86 -6.49
C TRP A 43 -15.79 -6.44 -6.32
N VAL A 44 -16.65 -5.42 -6.41
CA VAL A 44 -16.27 -4.02 -6.24
C VAL A 44 -15.61 -3.78 -4.89
N LEU A 45 -16.24 -4.25 -3.80
CA LEU A 45 -15.74 -4.01 -2.46
C LEU A 45 -14.44 -4.79 -2.23
N SER A 46 -14.35 -6.03 -2.72
CA SER A 46 -13.13 -6.84 -2.62
C SER A 46 -11.97 -6.20 -3.36
N LEU A 47 -12.19 -5.73 -4.59
CA LEU A 47 -11.16 -5.05 -5.35
C LEU A 47 -10.74 -3.72 -4.70
N SER A 48 -11.70 -2.98 -4.14
CA SER A 48 -11.40 -1.76 -3.38
C SER A 48 -10.55 -2.07 -2.15
N LEU A 49 -10.87 -3.13 -1.39
CA LEU A 49 -10.06 -3.55 -0.24
C LEU A 49 -8.64 -3.93 -0.66
N ILE A 50 -8.49 -4.74 -1.71
CA ILE A 50 -7.19 -5.16 -2.23
C ILE A 50 -6.36 -3.94 -2.61
N LEU A 51 -6.92 -3.00 -3.37
CA LEU A 51 -6.22 -1.78 -3.80
C LEU A 51 -5.80 -0.90 -2.62
N LEU A 52 -6.69 -0.72 -1.63
CA LEU A 52 -6.41 0.03 -0.41
C LEU A 52 -5.25 -0.59 0.36
N VAL A 53 -5.31 -1.90 0.56
CA VAL A 53 -4.33 -2.64 1.36
C VAL A 53 -2.98 -2.71 0.65
N LEU A 54 -2.95 -2.98 -0.65
CA LEU A 54 -1.72 -2.95 -1.46
C LEU A 54 -1.06 -1.58 -1.45
N ARG A 55 -1.85 -0.51 -1.57
CA ARG A 55 -1.34 0.86 -1.48
C ARG A 55 -0.61 1.09 -0.15
N LEU A 56 -1.23 0.69 0.94
CA LEU A 56 -0.72 0.92 2.29
C LEU A 56 0.46 0.00 2.62
N PHE A 57 0.47 -1.22 2.08
CA PHE A 57 1.63 -2.13 2.10
C PHE A 57 2.84 -1.52 1.42
N ILE A 58 2.66 -1.06 0.18
CA ILE A 58 3.72 -0.44 -0.60
C ILE A 58 4.21 0.85 0.08
N GLY A 59 3.28 1.67 0.58
CA GLY A 59 3.61 2.89 1.30
C GLY A 59 4.43 2.64 2.56
N THR A 60 4.05 1.63 3.36
CA THR A 60 4.76 1.29 4.59
C THR A 60 6.12 0.65 4.29
N ALA A 61 6.19 -0.26 3.32
CA ALA A 61 7.45 -0.88 2.92
C ALA A 61 8.48 0.17 2.47
N ASN A 62 8.03 1.20 1.75
CA ASN A 62 8.86 2.32 1.33
C ASN A 62 9.24 3.22 2.51
N HIS A 63 8.30 3.53 3.41
CA HIS A 63 8.60 4.29 4.63
C HIS A 63 9.70 3.62 5.46
N LEU A 64 9.56 2.33 5.76
CA LEU A 64 10.59 1.54 6.47
C LEU A 64 11.93 1.57 5.71
N GLU A 65 11.92 1.34 4.39
CA GLU A 65 13.16 1.38 3.59
C GLU A 65 13.86 2.75 3.72
N THR A 66 13.12 3.85 3.62
CA THR A 66 13.70 5.20 3.73
C THR A 66 14.18 5.52 5.14
N THR A 67 13.38 5.23 6.17
CA THR A 67 13.68 5.56 7.56
C THR A 67 14.94 4.84 8.04
N TYR A 68 15.08 3.55 7.72
CA TYR A 68 16.20 2.75 8.21
C TYR A 68 17.41 2.73 7.26
N ALA A 69 17.29 3.16 6.00
CA ALA A 69 18.45 3.32 5.10
C ALA A 69 19.24 4.62 5.38
N GLU A 70 18.57 5.69 5.84
CA GLU A 70 19.25 6.96 6.16
C GLU A 70 20.02 6.90 7.50
N ASP A 71 19.68 5.96 8.39
CA ASP A 71 20.24 5.84 9.74
C ASP A 71 21.47 4.93 9.84
N GLU A 72 22.13 4.57 8.72
CA GLU A 72 23.33 3.71 8.70
C GLU A 72 24.54 4.26 9.51
N GLY A 73 24.48 5.50 9.99
CA GLY A 73 25.48 6.12 10.87
C GLY A 73 24.98 6.57 12.26
N GLY A 74 23.75 6.23 12.67
CA GLY A 74 23.10 6.77 13.88
C GLY A 74 23.23 5.94 15.16
N GLU A 75 23.14 6.60 16.33
CA GLU A 75 23.18 5.99 17.67
C GLU A 75 22.00 5.02 17.95
N PHE A 76 22.33 3.84 18.48
CA PHE A 76 21.45 2.68 18.71
C PHE A 76 20.18 2.93 19.56
N ASN A 77 20.11 4.01 20.35
CA ASN A 77 18.91 4.32 21.15
C ASN A 77 17.80 5.01 20.34
N ARG A 78 18.15 5.66 19.22
CA ARG A 78 17.18 6.34 18.35
C ARG A 78 16.36 5.34 17.53
N THR A 79 16.96 4.20 17.21
CA THR A 79 16.41 3.17 16.32
C THR A 79 15.35 2.29 16.99
N THR A 80 15.45 1.98 18.29
CA THR A 80 14.45 1.14 18.99
C THR A 80 13.10 1.85 19.16
N GLY A 81 13.10 3.15 19.48
CA GLY A 81 11.86 3.92 19.62
C GLY A 81 11.10 4.05 18.28
N CYS A 82 11.83 4.35 17.20
CA CYS A 82 11.27 4.36 15.85
C CYS A 82 10.71 2.99 15.44
N PHE A 83 11.43 1.92 15.78
CA PHE A 83 11.00 0.55 15.50
C PHE A 83 9.70 0.17 16.22
N LEU A 84 9.60 0.40 17.53
CA LEU A 84 8.39 0.12 18.29
C LEU A 84 7.19 0.93 17.79
N LYS A 85 7.43 2.20 17.45
CA LYS A 85 6.45 3.08 16.81
C LYS A 85 5.94 2.43 15.51
N ASP A 86 6.83 2.09 14.58
CA ASP A 86 6.44 1.53 13.28
C ASP A 86 5.73 0.17 13.38
N ILE A 87 6.15 -0.70 14.30
CA ILE A 87 5.44 -1.94 14.63
C ILE A 87 4.03 -1.64 15.14
N GLY A 88 3.89 -0.71 16.08
CA GLY A 88 2.59 -0.33 16.64
C GLY A 88 1.63 0.14 15.55
N PHE A 89 2.12 0.92 14.59
CA PHE A 89 1.35 1.33 13.43
C PHE A 89 0.92 0.16 12.55
N LEU A 90 1.84 -0.74 12.24
CA LEU A 90 1.54 -1.91 11.40
C LEU A 90 0.51 -2.84 12.04
N ILE A 91 0.57 -3.03 13.36
CA ILE A 91 -0.44 -3.78 14.11
C ILE A 91 -1.79 -3.08 14.03
N ALA A 92 -1.84 -1.78 14.33
CA ALA A 92 -3.08 -1.00 14.27
C ALA A 92 -3.68 -1.04 12.86
N PHE A 93 -2.84 -0.95 11.83
CA PHE A 93 -3.23 -1.09 10.43
C PHE A 93 -3.81 -2.47 10.12
N GLY A 94 -3.12 -3.54 10.51
CA GLY A 94 -3.55 -4.91 10.26
C GLY A 94 -4.92 -5.18 10.89
N LEU A 95 -5.11 -4.74 12.14
CA LEU A 95 -6.39 -4.81 12.84
C LEU A 95 -7.49 -4.04 12.12
N MET A 96 -7.20 -2.82 11.64
CA MET A 96 -8.16 -2.03 10.87
C MET A 96 -8.53 -2.70 9.53
N SER A 97 -7.58 -3.36 8.87
CA SER A 97 -7.83 -4.11 7.64
C SER A 97 -8.78 -5.30 7.89
N VAL A 98 -8.57 -6.04 9.00
CA VAL A 98 -9.50 -7.10 9.44
C VAL A 98 -10.87 -6.52 9.79
N LEU A 99 -10.95 -5.35 10.43
CA LEU A 99 -12.22 -4.69 10.70
C LEU A 99 -12.94 -4.31 9.40
N ILE A 100 -12.24 -3.80 8.39
CA ILE A 100 -12.84 -3.52 7.08
C ILE A 100 -13.33 -4.81 6.41
N ALA A 101 -12.56 -5.90 6.52
CA ALA A 101 -12.98 -7.21 6.04
C ALA A 101 -14.28 -7.67 6.74
N ARG A 102 -14.42 -7.44 8.04
CA ARG A 102 -15.67 -7.75 8.78
C ARG A 102 -16.78 -6.71 8.60
N SER A 103 -16.77 -5.95 7.51
CA SER A 103 -17.86 -5.04 7.20
C SER A 103 -19.09 -5.79 6.71
N ASP A 104 -20.24 -5.44 7.28
CA ASP A 104 -21.55 -6.04 7.00
C ASP A 104 -21.79 -6.18 5.48
N PRO A 105 -22.03 -7.42 5.01
CA PRO A 105 -22.37 -7.70 3.63
C PRO A 105 -23.54 -6.91 3.06
N ALA A 106 -24.59 -6.77 3.87
CA ALA A 106 -25.83 -6.08 3.51
C ALA A 106 -25.70 -4.56 3.55
N ALA A 107 -24.68 -4.01 4.20
CA ALA A 107 -24.48 -2.57 4.38
C ALA A 107 -23.10 -2.09 3.89
N PRO A 108 -22.92 -1.80 2.59
CA PRO A 108 -21.67 -1.28 2.03
C PRO A 108 -21.21 0.04 2.67
N GLU A 109 -22.12 0.79 3.29
CA GLU A 109 -21.75 1.96 4.10
C GLU A 109 -20.80 1.58 5.24
N SER A 110 -20.97 0.41 5.86
CA SER A 110 -20.09 -0.11 6.92
C SER A 110 -18.64 -0.22 6.44
N PHE A 111 -18.45 -0.71 5.21
CA PHE A 111 -17.13 -0.77 4.56
C PHE A 111 -16.51 0.63 4.42
N LEU A 112 -17.28 1.60 3.93
CA LEU A 112 -16.83 2.98 3.77
C LEU A 112 -16.50 3.64 5.12
N LYS A 113 -17.30 3.42 6.18
CA LYS A 113 -17.03 3.90 7.56
C LYS A 113 -15.66 3.48 8.02
N ARG A 114 -15.38 2.19 7.91
CA ARG A 114 -14.14 1.58 8.39
C ARG A 114 -12.95 1.99 7.52
N THR A 115 -13.16 2.14 6.21
CA THR A 115 -12.13 2.63 5.29
C THR A 115 -11.76 4.08 5.57
N MET A 116 -12.74 4.96 5.78
CA MET A 116 -12.47 6.35 6.17
C MET A 116 -11.77 6.44 7.53
N LEU A 117 -12.14 5.58 8.49
CA LEU A 117 -11.45 5.51 9.77
C LEU A 117 -9.98 5.09 9.61
N LEU A 118 -9.69 4.10 8.76
CA LEU A 118 -8.32 3.72 8.44
C LEU A 118 -7.54 4.91 7.83
N LEU A 119 -8.08 5.55 6.81
CA LEU A 119 -7.43 6.69 6.15
C LEU A 119 -7.21 7.88 7.09
N LEU A 120 -8.11 8.10 8.04
CA LEU A 120 -7.93 9.08 9.10
C LEU A 120 -6.77 8.70 10.02
N ILE A 121 -6.72 7.45 10.48
CA ILE A 121 -5.63 6.94 11.32
C ILE A 121 -4.28 7.07 10.61
N THR A 122 -4.18 6.72 9.32
CA THR A 122 -2.92 6.83 8.57
C THR A 122 -2.51 8.28 8.29
N SER A 123 -3.49 9.17 8.09
CA SER A 123 -3.23 10.62 8.03
C SER A 123 -2.69 11.16 9.35
N LEU A 124 -3.34 10.81 10.47
CA LEU A 124 -2.89 11.19 11.81
C LEU A 124 -1.52 10.61 12.13
N TRP A 125 -1.25 9.38 11.68
CA TRP A 125 0.06 8.76 11.79
C TRP A 125 1.13 9.58 11.07
N SER A 126 0.87 9.99 9.83
CA SER A 126 1.82 10.82 9.05
C SER A 126 2.13 12.16 9.73
N VAL A 127 1.14 12.76 10.41
CA VAL A 127 1.35 13.95 11.24
C VAL A 127 2.18 13.61 12.47
N GLY A 128 1.85 12.53 13.18
CA GLY A 128 2.59 12.05 14.35
C GLY A 128 4.05 11.74 14.04
N ASP A 129 4.31 11.11 12.89
CA ASP A 129 5.65 10.80 12.38
C ASP A 129 6.45 12.07 12.11
N ALA A 130 5.84 13.06 11.46
CA ALA A 130 6.46 14.36 11.22
C ALA A 130 6.83 15.09 12.52
N LEU A 131 5.93 15.04 13.52
CA LEU A 131 6.17 15.62 14.84
C LEU A 131 7.27 14.87 15.59
N TRP A 132 7.29 13.53 15.51
CA TRP A 132 8.33 12.70 16.11
C TRP A 132 9.71 13.05 15.55
N HIS A 133 9.87 13.10 14.24
CA HIS A 133 11.13 13.49 13.59
C HIS A 133 11.54 14.92 13.93
N TRP A 134 10.58 15.84 14.01
CA TRP A 134 10.86 17.22 14.41
C TRP A 134 11.36 17.31 15.86
N LEU A 135 10.74 16.60 16.80
CA LEU A 135 11.14 16.56 18.21
C LEU A 135 12.49 15.88 18.40
N MET A 136 12.72 14.78 17.68
CA MET A 136 13.94 14.00 17.81
C MET A 136 15.14 14.60 17.06
N SER A 137 15.02 15.81 16.48
CA SER A 137 16.08 16.51 15.74
C SER A 137 16.71 15.70 14.59
N SER A 138 15.96 14.78 14.01
CA SER A 138 16.35 14.09 12.77
C SER A 138 15.84 14.96 11.64
N GLY A 139 16.67 15.27 10.63
CA GLY A 139 16.24 16.03 9.46
C GLY A 139 14.87 15.53 8.96
N LYS A 140 13.98 16.44 8.56
CA LYS A 140 12.60 16.07 8.21
C LYS A 140 12.60 15.12 7.01
N PRO A 141 12.19 13.85 7.13
CA PRO A 141 12.09 12.98 5.97
C PRO A 141 11.09 13.60 5.00
N ARG A 142 11.44 13.81 3.74
CA ARG A 142 10.53 14.49 2.79
C ARG A 142 9.29 13.63 2.45
N TRP A 143 9.36 12.33 2.71
CA TRP A 143 8.36 11.35 2.31
C TRP A 143 7.02 11.49 3.05
N TYR A 144 7.01 11.82 4.35
CA TYR A 144 5.75 11.92 5.12
C TYR A 144 4.79 12.93 4.52
N ARG A 145 5.30 13.99 3.86
CA ARG A 145 4.46 15.04 3.25
C ARG A 145 3.67 14.50 2.07
N TRP A 146 4.32 13.69 1.24
CA TRP A 146 3.67 13.04 0.10
C TRP A 146 2.57 12.11 0.59
N TRP A 147 2.88 11.30 1.60
CA TRP A 147 1.95 10.33 2.12
C TRP A 147 0.76 10.96 2.83
N LEU A 148 1.02 11.98 3.67
CA LEU A 148 -0.02 12.81 4.29
C LEU A 148 -0.94 13.42 3.24
N PHE A 149 -0.37 13.94 2.14
CA PHE A 149 -1.14 14.51 1.04
C PHE A 149 -2.04 13.45 0.38
N CYS A 150 -1.47 12.29 0.01
CA CYS A 150 -2.25 11.22 -0.62
C CYS A 150 -3.35 10.70 0.30
N ASP A 151 -3.05 10.43 1.58
CA ASP A 151 -4.03 9.92 2.54
C ASP A 151 -5.14 10.94 2.82
N SER A 152 -4.78 12.22 2.98
CA SER A 152 -5.75 13.29 3.17
C SER A 152 -6.64 13.45 1.94
N CYS A 153 -6.07 13.41 0.74
CA CYS A 153 -6.83 13.50 -0.51
C CYS A 153 -7.75 12.28 -0.68
N GLN A 154 -7.26 11.06 -0.44
CA GLN A 154 -8.08 9.86 -0.54
C GLN A 154 -9.19 9.85 0.50
N PHE A 155 -8.91 10.29 1.73
CA PHE A 155 -9.91 10.45 2.78
C PHE A 155 -11.00 11.43 2.34
N LEU A 156 -10.62 12.64 1.91
CA LEU A 156 -11.56 13.68 1.48
C LEU A 156 -12.40 13.20 0.29
N LEU A 157 -11.79 12.59 -0.72
CA LEU A 157 -12.52 12.08 -1.87
C LEU A 157 -13.44 10.92 -1.51
N THR A 158 -13.03 10.04 -0.58
CA THR A 158 -13.89 8.95 -0.07
C THR A 158 -15.07 9.51 0.74
N ALA A 159 -14.84 10.56 1.54
CA ALA A 159 -15.87 11.24 2.33
C ALA A 159 -16.88 11.98 1.44
N VAL A 160 -16.39 12.69 0.41
CA VAL A 160 -17.22 13.31 -0.62
C VAL A 160 -18.01 12.23 -1.34
N PHE A 161 -17.35 11.16 -1.80
CA PHE A 161 -18.02 10.03 -2.45
C PHE A 161 -19.14 9.46 -1.59
N TRP A 162 -18.88 9.18 -0.30
CA TRP A 162 -19.94 8.72 0.60
C TRP A 162 -21.08 9.73 0.69
N ARG A 163 -20.78 11.01 0.96
CA ARG A 163 -21.84 12.02 1.14
C ARG A 163 -22.72 12.19 -0.10
N TRP A 164 -22.15 11.99 -1.28
CA TRP A 164 -22.82 12.16 -2.57
C TRP A 164 -23.43 10.86 -3.12
N ALA A 165 -22.90 9.69 -2.75
CA ALA A 165 -23.35 8.39 -3.25
C ALA A 165 -24.87 8.21 -3.12
N PRO A 166 -25.53 8.49 -1.97
CA PRO A 166 -26.99 8.37 -1.85
C PRO A 166 -27.79 9.26 -2.81
N ARG A 167 -27.21 10.34 -3.34
CA ARG A 167 -27.90 11.30 -4.22
C ARG A 167 -27.79 10.96 -5.70
N LEU A 168 -26.93 10.03 -6.08
CA LEU A 168 -26.82 9.60 -7.48
C LEU A 168 -28.07 8.80 -7.85
N PRO A 169 -28.76 9.09 -8.97
CA PRO A 169 -29.96 8.36 -9.36
C PRO A 169 -29.68 6.85 -9.42
N GLY A 170 -30.44 6.08 -8.64
CA GLY A 170 -30.27 4.62 -8.49
C GLY A 170 -30.78 3.81 -9.69
N ASP A 171 -31.50 4.45 -10.61
CA ASP A 171 -32.28 3.80 -11.66
C ASP A 171 -31.56 3.81 -13.03
N CYS A 172 -30.24 3.60 -13.05
CA CYS A 172 -29.57 3.22 -14.30
C CYS A 172 -29.75 1.71 -14.51
N TRP A 173 -30.77 1.37 -15.29
CA TRP A 173 -31.38 0.07 -15.62
C TRP A 173 -30.47 -1.13 -16.01
N LEU A 174 -29.14 -1.01 -15.94
CA LEU A 174 -28.20 -2.04 -16.42
C LEU A 174 -27.36 -2.71 -15.32
N LEU A 175 -27.39 -2.22 -14.07
CA LEU A 175 -26.64 -2.84 -12.97
C LEU A 175 -27.59 -3.14 -11.80
N PRO A 176 -27.69 -4.41 -11.35
CA PRO A 176 -28.62 -4.79 -10.30
C PRO A 176 -28.17 -4.11 -9.00
N ARG A 177 -29.05 -3.25 -8.46
CA ARG A 177 -28.87 -2.42 -7.25
C ARG A 177 -27.83 -1.31 -7.46
N GLY A 178 -28.19 -0.06 -7.12
CA GLY A 178 -27.47 1.19 -7.45
C GLY A 178 -26.00 1.37 -6.97
N TRP A 179 -25.31 0.29 -6.57
CA TRP A 179 -23.88 0.24 -6.30
C TRP A 179 -23.01 -0.02 -7.52
N GLY A 180 -23.59 -0.37 -8.68
CA GLY A 180 -22.83 -0.63 -9.90
C GLY A 180 -21.85 0.50 -10.29
N LEU A 181 -22.38 1.64 -10.74
CA LEU A 181 -21.57 2.79 -11.13
C LEU A 181 -20.80 3.40 -9.94
N ARG A 182 -21.44 3.47 -8.77
CA ARG A 182 -20.83 4.03 -7.55
C ARG A 182 -19.61 3.22 -7.13
N GLY A 183 -19.74 1.90 -7.15
CA GLY A 183 -18.68 0.94 -6.88
C GLY A 183 -17.51 1.06 -7.84
N LEU A 184 -17.80 1.18 -9.14
CA LEU A 184 -16.76 1.41 -10.14
C LEU A 184 -15.96 2.70 -9.86
N VAL A 185 -16.65 3.80 -9.52
CA VAL A 185 -15.99 5.07 -9.15
C VAL A 185 -15.09 4.88 -7.93
N LEU A 186 -15.53 4.13 -6.92
CA LEU A 186 -14.71 3.82 -5.74
C LEU A 186 -13.46 3.02 -6.09
N VAL A 187 -13.60 1.97 -6.91
CA VAL A 187 -12.47 1.17 -7.39
C VAL A 187 -11.48 2.03 -8.16
N LEU A 188 -11.96 2.86 -9.10
CA LEU A 188 -11.12 3.75 -9.89
C LEU A 188 -10.40 4.78 -9.04
N LEU A 189 -11.07 5.32 -8.02
CA LEU A 189 -10.47 6.22 -7.04
C LEU A 189 -9.28 5.53 -6.34
N PHE A 190 -9.48 4.31 -5.84
CA PHE A 190 -8.46 3.59 -5.09
C PHE A 190 -7.31 3.13 -5.99
N ALA A 191 -7.63 2.68 -7.21
CA ALA A 191 -6.65 2.35 -8.23
C ALA A 191 -5.81 3.56 -8.61
N GLY A 192 -6.41 4.74 -8.75
CA GLY A 192 -5.71 5.99 -9.04
C GLY A 192 -4.64 6.31 -7.99
N PHE A 193 -4.99 6.25 -6.70
CA PHE A 193 -4.03 6.46 -5.61
C PHE A 193 -2.95 5.38 -5.58
N PHE A 194 -3.33 4.11 -5.77
CA PHE A 194 -2.37 3.00 -5.85
C PHE A 194 -1.34 3.20 -6.97
N ILE A 195 -1.79 3.52 -8.19
CA ILE A 195 -0.91 3.77 -9.35
C ILE A 195 0.03 4.94 -9.09
N VAL A 196 -0.49 6.00 -8.49
CA VAL A 196 0.30 7.19 -8.13
C VAL A 196 1.42 6.83 -7.15
N ASP A 197 1.13 6.03 -6.12
CA ASP A 197 2.14 5.60 -5.15
C ASP A 197 3.19 4.66 -5.79
N VAL A 198 2.77 3.69 -6.60
CA VAL A 198 3.69 2.82 -7.36
C VAL A 198 4.60 3.64 -8.26
N ARG A 199 4.05 4.59 -9.03
CA ARG A 199 4.82 5.45 -9.94
C ARG A 199 5.87 6.25 -9.19
N ASN A 200 5.54 6.79 -8.02
CA ASN A 200 6.49 7.57 -7.23
C ASN A 200 7.61 6.70 -6.65
N ILE A 201 7.31 5.48 -6.24
CA ILE A 201 8.33 4.54 -5.75
C ILE A 201 9.27 4.12 -6.87
N LEU A 202 8.75 3.82 -8.06
CA LEU A 202 9.58 3.51 -9.23
C LEU A 202 10.52 4.68 -9.59
N LYS A 203 10.01 5.92 -9.57
CA LYS A 203 10.84 7.12 -9.79
C LYS A 203 11.96 7.25 -8.76
N MET A 204 11.66 7.01 -7.48
CA MET A 204 12.68 7.08 -6.43
C MET A 204 13.75 6.01 -6.60
N ARG A 205 13.36 4.77 -6.95
CA ARG A 205 14.32 3.69 -7.21
C ARG A 205 15.20 3.97 -8.42
N GLN A 206 14.65 4.51 -9.50
CA GLN A 206 15.42 4.95 -10.67
C GLN A 206 16.44 6.03 -10.32
N PHE A 207 16.06 7.00 -9.48
CA PHE A 207 16.98 8.04 -9.02
C PHE A 207 18.12 7.46 -8.19
N LYS A 208 17.83 6.55 -7.24
CA LYS A 208 18.85 5.83 -6.46
C LYS A 208 19.79 5.03 -7.37
N ALA A 209 19.26 4.29 -8.34
CA ALA A 209 20.06 3.49 -9.27
C ALA A 209 21.00 4.36 -10.13
N THR A 210 20.53 5.53 -10.57
CA THR A 210 21.35 6.47 -11.35
C THR A 210 22.43 7.12 -10.49
N ALA A 211 22.11 7.47 -9.25
CA ALA A 211 23.08 8.05 -8.30
C ALA A 211 24.13 7.03 -7.82
N ALA A 212 23.81 5.74 -7.81
CA ALA A 212 24.72 4.66 -7.42
C ALA A 212 25.65 4.21 -8.55
N GLN A 213 25.44 4.65 -9.79
CA GLN A 213 26.43 4.42 -10.83
C GLN A 213 27.65 5.29 -10.53
N PRO A 214 28.85 4.70 -10.31
CA PRO A 214 30.07 5.49 -10.20
C PRO A 214 30.18 6.34 -11.47
N GLU A 215 30.45 7.64 -11.31
CA GLU A 215 30.82 8.52 -12.42
C GLU A 215 31.71 7.73 -13.38
N PRO A 216 31.29 7.48 -14.63
CA PRO A 216 32.11 6.71 -15.53
C PRO A 216 33.44 7.42 -15.60
N PHE A 217 34.50 6.76 -15.13
CA PHE A 217 35.86 7.15 -15.46
C PHE A 217 35.84 7.43 -16.96
N SER A 218 36.09 8.69 -17.31
CA SER A 218 35.98 9.22 -18.67
C SER A 218 37.08 8.63 -19.55
N VAL A 219 36.98 7.34 -19.84
CA VAL A 219 37.70 6.69 -20.92
C VAL A 219 36.79 6.83 -22.12
N GLY A 220 37.06 7.86 -22.93
CA GLY A 220 36.22 8.25 -24.05
C GLY A 220 35.99 7.11 -25.04
N TYR A 221 34.76 6.58 -25.06
CA TYR A 221 34.23 5.84 -26.20
C TYR A 221 32.75 6.19 -26.40
N ALA A 222 32.44 6.52 -27.65
CA ALA A 222 31.16 7.00 -28.16
C ALA A 222 30.05 5.92 -28.16
N PRO A 223 28.76 6.30 -28.24
CA PRO A 223 27.64 5.47 -27.80
C PRO A 223 27.10 4.55 -28.90
N LEU A 224 26.76 3.32 -28.51
CA LEU A 224 25.89 2.43 -29.30
C LEU A 224 24.69 2.01 -28.44
N GLY A 225 23.51 2.47 -28.86
CA GLY A 225 22.29 1.65 -28.85
C GLY A 225 21.34 1.79 -27.67
N ALA A 226 20.39 2.73 -27.79
CA ALA A 226 19.19 2.88 -26.97
C ALA A 226 18.16 1.71 -27.07
N ALA A 227 18.56 0.52 -27.54
CA ALA A 227 17.66 -0.62 -27.77
C ALA A 227 17.56 -1.60 -26.57
N ALA A 228 18.48 -1.53 -25.60
CA ALA A 228 18.50 -2.48 -24.47
C ALA A 228 17.50 -2.16 -23.35
N LEU A 229 16.92 -0.96 -23.33
CA LEU A 229 16.11 -0.48 -22.19
C LEU A 229 14.65 -0.93 -22.18
N LEU A 230 14.14 -1.52 -23.27
CA LEU A 230 12.75 -1.98 -23.37
C LEU A 230 12.56 -3.48 -23.06
N GLY A 231 13.63 -4.27 -22.96
CA GLY A 231 13.56 -5.70 -22.62
C GLY A 231 13.60 -6.02 -21.12
N ALA A 232 14.14 -5.11 -20.29
CA ALA A 232 14.40 -5.40 -18.87
C ALA A 232 13.17 -5.27 -17.96
N VAL A 233 12.11 -4.58 -18.40
CA VAL A 233 10.91 -4.35 -17.57
C VAL A 233 9.99 -5.58 -17.52
N ALA A 234 10.11 -6.53 -18.46
CA ALA A 234 9.25 -7.71 -18.51
C ALA A 234 9.79 -8.95 -17.76
N VAL A 235 11.05 -8.94 -17.30
CA VAL A 235 11.71 -10.16 -16.78
C VAL A 235 11.76 -10.22 -15.24
N CYS A 236 11.49 -9.13 -14.52
CA CYS A 236 11.65 -9.10 -13.06
C CYS A 236 10.41 -9.49 -12.22
N TRP A 237 9.33 -10.01 -12.81
CA TRP A 237 8.12 -10.41 -12.04
C TRP A 237 7.87 -11.93 -12.02
N TRP A 238 8.72 -12.76 -12.61
CA TRP A 238 8.54 -14.21 -12.58
C TRP A 238 9.85 -14.97 -12.31
N SER A 239 10.20 -15.09 -11.02
CA SER A 239 11.09 -16.15 -10.54
C SER A 239 10.33 -17.01 -9.54
N GLY A 240 9.22 -17.59 -9.99
CA GLY A 240 8.64 -18.75 -9.33
C GLY A 240 9.50 -19.96 -9.70
N GLU A 241 10.33 -20.43 -8.78
CA GLU A 241 10.89 -21.78 -8.90
C GLU A 241 9.73 -22.78 -8.84
N PRO A 242 9.61 -23.73 -9.78
CA PRO A 242 8.63 -24.79 -9.67
C PRO A 242 9.02 -25.72 -8.51
N ALA A 243 8.11 -25.89 -7.56
CA ALA A 243 8.21 -26.90 -6.52
C ALA A 243 8.33 -28.29 -7.17
N TRP A 244 9.44 -28.98 -6.90
CA TRP A 244 9.62 -30.38 -7.27
C TRP A 244 8.76 -31.27 -6.36
N PRO A 245 8.10 -32.31 -6.89
CA PRO A 245 7.37 -33.26 -6.07
C PRO A 245 8.37 -34.21 -5.39
N HIS A 246 8.45 -34.15 -4.06
CA HIS A 246 9.05 -35.25 -3.30
C HIS A 246 8.05 -36.41 -3.28
N GLY A 247 8.44 -37.51 -3.92
CA GLY A 247 7.78 -38.81 -3.81
C GLY A 247 7.89 -39.41 -2.40
N PRO A 248 7.22 -40.56 -2.15
CA PRO A 248 6.87 -41.00 -0.81
C PRO A 248 8.05 -41.69 -0.10
N LEU A 249 8.11 -41.49 1.22
CA LEU A 249 8.70 -42.40 2.19
C LEU A 249 7.62 -42.78 3.20
#